data_AF-A0A2Z6IGD4-F1
#
_entry.id   AF-A0A2Z6IGD4-F1
#
_cell.length_a   1.000
_cell.length_b   1.000
_cell.length_c   1.000
_cell.angle_alpha   90.00
_cell.angle_beta   90.00
_cell.angle_gamma   90.00
#
_symmetry.space_group_name_H-M   'P 1'
#
loop_
_entity.id
_entity.type
_entity.pdbx_description
1 polymer ?
#
loop_
_entity_poly.entity_id
_entity_poly.type
_entity_poly.pdbx_seq_one_letter_code
_entity_poly.pdbx_strand_id
1 'polypeptide(L)'
;MNNPQGPEMPSILYAVGFSPWKRRSLRAFLPGTRLHFIEHVDSAPPHSSLLLWGNSDIGGQEERKVVRVEDGFLRSVGLGADLIPPVSYVFDHSGLYYDPRRPSDLEILLQHFEMDSDLLARAQWLRKHIVTQGLTKYNVGGVTWRRPPHARHVILVPGQVESDASILLGCASIRTNMQLLRQVRAQHPDSYLVYKPHPDVVARLRRPGADEEEAPGYCDEVVTDVSMHALLEAVDAVHVLTSSTGFEALLRAKPVTCHGVPFYSGWGLTDDRISVARRSRRRSLDELVAAVLILYPRYLHPLTKTLCKPEEAIAGLGALRRRARDHRTTLWRKGFRMVLRHVVGVR
;
A
#
# COMPACT_ATOMS: atom_id res chain seq x y z
N MET A 1 15.54 -22.53 3.59
CA MET A 1 16.03 -21.53 4.57
C MET A 1 14.99 -20.44 4.69
N ASN A 2 14.08 -20.58 5.65
CA ASN A 2 13.08 -19.55 5.95
C ASN A 2 13.82 -18.34 6.52
N ASN A 3 13.90 -17.23 5.80
CA ASN A 3 14.45 -15.99 6.34
C ASN A 3 13.29 -15.18 6.98
N PRO A 4 13.09 -15.24 8.31
CA PRO A 4 12.03 -14.51 8.99
C PRO A 4 12.24 -12.98 9.02
N GLN A 5 13.27 -12.43 8.35
CA GLN A 5 13.68 -11.03 8.50
C GLN A 5 13.75 -10.22 7.18
N GLY A 6 13.23 -10.71 6.06
CA GLY A 6 13.34 -9.99 4.78
C GLY A 6 14.80 -9.92 4.26
N PRO A 7 15.12 -9.06 3.28
CA PRO A 7 16.46 -9.04 2.67
C PRO A 7 17.57 -8.72 3.70
N GLU A 8 18.77 -9.25 3.44
CA GLU A 8 19.94 -8.99 4.27
C GLU A 8 20.37 -7.52 4.11
N MET A 9 20.52 -6.82 5.23
CA MET A 9 20.81 -5.39 5.24
C MET A 9 22.31 -5.15 5.43
N PRO A 10 22.89 -4.14 4.78
CA PRO A 10 24.27 -3.73 5.05
C PRO A 10 24.47 -3.42 6.55
N SER A 11 25.66 -3.70 7.07
CA SER A 11 26.01 -3.41 8.46
C SER A 11 26.04 -1.91 8.78
N ILE A 12 26.28 -1.07 7.76
CA ILE A 12 26.26 0.39 7.83
C ILE A 12 25.40 0.93 6.69
N LEU A 13 24.46 1.83 7.02
CA LEU A 13 23.62 2.52 6.04
C LEU A 13 23.58 4.02 6.32
N TYR A 14 23.68 4.81 5.25
CA TYR A 14 23.51 6.25 5.27
C TYR A 14 22.09 6.61 4.81
N ALA A 15 21.22 6.93 5.77
CA ALA A 15 19.82 7.27 5.54
C ALA A 15 19.68 8.75 5.20
N VAL A 16 19.33 9.04 3.94
CA VAL A 16 19.34 10.40 3.39
C VAL A 16 17.97 11.06 3.50
N GLY A 17 17.89 12.27 4.07
CA GLY A 17 16.68 13.10 4.06
C GLY A 17 15.54 12.63 4.98
N PHE A 18 15.82 11.77 5.97
CA PHE A 18 14.80 11.28 6.90
C PHE A 18 14.48 12.28 8.00
N SER A 19 13.20 12.64 8.13
CA SER A 19 12.70 13.47 9.23
C SER A 19 12.91 12.80 10.59
N PRO A 20 13.12 13.55 11.69
CA PRO A 20 13.40 13.00 13.03
C PRO A 20 12.41 11.92 13.48
N TRP A 21 11.13 12.10 13.17
CA TRP A 21 10.07 11.12 13.45
C TRP A 21 10.32 9.76 12.78
N LYS A 22 10.68 9.75 11.49
CA LYS A 22 10.96 8.51 10.75
C LYS A 22 12.23 7.81 11.26
N ARG A 23 13.21 8.56 11.79
CA ARG A 23 14.49 8.00 12.29
C ARG A 23 14.28 6.96 13.39
N ARG A 24 13.35 7.23 14.33
CA ARG A 24 13.04 6.29 15.43
C ARG A 24 12.44 4.98 14.90
N SER A 25 11.47 5.08 14.00
CA SER A 25 10.84 3.92 13.36
C SER A 25 11.88 3.09 12.61
N LEU A 26 12.70 3.74 11.79
CA LEU A 26 13.70 3.08 10.94
C LEU A 26 14.73 2.27 11.74
N ARG A 27 15.19 2.80 12.89
CA ARG A 27 16.08 2.06 13.81
C ARG A 27 15.44 0.78 14.34
N ALA A 28 14.15 0.80 14.64
CA ALA A 28 13.45 -0.39 15.14
C ALA A 28 13.32 -1.49 14.09
N PHE A 29 13.20 -1.14 12.80
CA PHE A 29 13.18 -2.10 11.70
C PHE A 29 14.57 -2.67 11.35
N LEU A 30 15.65 -2.04 11.82
CA LEU A 30 17.03 -2.34 11.46
C LEU A 30 17.95 -2.48 12.70
N PRO A 31 17.63 -3.35 13.68
CA PRO A 31 18.35 -3.42 14.96
C PRO A 31 19.82 -3.88 14.85
N GLY A 32 20.21 -4.49 13.72
CA GLY A 32 21.59 -4.91 13.43
C GLY A 32 22.37 -3.97 12.50
N THR A 33 21.75 -2.91 11.98
CA THR A 33 22.39 -1.99 11.05
C THR A 33 22.68 -0.65 11.73
N ARG A 34 23.93 -0.19 11.62
CA ARG A 34 24.33 1.14 12.06
C ARG A 34 23.80 2.19 11.08
N LEU A 35 22.78 2.93 11.49
CA LEU A 35 22.20 4.02 10.70
C LEU A 35 22.87 5.36 10.96
N HIS A 36 23.45 5.95 9.91
CA HIS A 36 23.89 7.34 9.87
C HIS A 36 22.84 8.17 9.15
N PHE A 37 22.25 9.16 9.82
CA PHE A 37 21.25 10.04 9.22
C PHE A 37 21.94 11.28 8.66
N ILE A 38 21.79 11.52 7.36
CA ILE A 38 22.41 12.65 6.66
C ILE A 38 21.35 13.39 5.83
N GLU A 39 21.60 14.65 5.52
CA GLU A 39 20.68 15.47 4.72
C GLU A 39 20.94 15.32 3.22
N HIS A 40 22.21 15.25 2.82
CA HIS A 40 22.64 15.18 1.43
C HIS A 40 23.52 13.96 1.18
N VAL A 41 23.47 13.41 -0.05
CA VAL A 41 24.26 12.23 -0.45
C VAL A 41 25.75 12.45 -0.31
N ASP A 42 26.22 13.65 -0.61
CA ASP A 42 27.65 13.99 -0.61
C ASP A 42 28.26 13.94 0.80
N SER A 43 27.42 13.92 1.85
CA SER A 43 27.87 13.70 3.23
C SER A 43 28.18 12.23 3.54
N ALA A 44 27.83 11.29 2.65
CA ALA A 44 28.19 9.88 2.77
C ALA A 44 29.54 9.59 2.10
N PRO A 45 30.41 8.76 2.72
CA PRO A 45 31.65 8.32 2.09
C PRO A 45 31.43 7.70 0.70
N PRO A 46 32.43 7.77 -0.19
CA PRO A 46 32.41 7.03 -1.46
C PRO A 46 32.15 5.53 -1.24
N HIS A 47 31.47 4.88 -2.19
CA HIS A 47 31.12 3.45 -2.16
C HIS A 47 30.32 2.96 -0.93
N SER A 48 29.77 3.88 -0.13
CA SER A 48 28.90 3.53 0.99
C SER A 48 27.54 3.02 0.52
N SER A 49 26.81 2.36 1.43
CA SER A 49 25.43 1.94 1.18
C SER A 49 24.46 3.03 1.65
N LEU A 50 23.59 3.47 0.74
CA LEU A 50 22.57 4.48 1.00
C LEU A 50 21.22 3.82 1.31
N LEU A 51 20.44 4.48 2.16
CA LEU A 51 19.04 4.13 2.42
C LEU A 51 18.16 5.32 2.05
N LEU A 52 17.30 5.14 1.05
CA LEU A 52 16.49 6.21 0.45
C LEU A 52 15.00 5.90 0.61
N TRP A 53 14.20 6.91 0.92
CA TRP A 53 12.74 6.74 0.93
C TRP A 53 12.19 6.79 -0.50
N GLY A 54 11.36 5.83 -0.88
CA GLY A 54 10.71 5.86 -2.18
C GLY A 54 11.71 5.83 -3.35
N ASN A 55 11.30 6.41 -4.47
CA ASN A 55 12.09 6.49 -5.69
C ASN A 55 12.83 7.83 -5.81
N SER A 56 13.18 8.46 -4.69
CA SER A 56 13.92 9.71 -4.69
C SER A 56 15.20 9.57 -5.51
N ASP A 57 15.33 10.44 -6.51
CA ASP A 57 16.54 10.60 -7.30
C ASP A 57 17.30 11.81 -6.77
N ILE A 58 18.44 11.55 -6.16
CA ILE A 58 19.18 12.52 -5.36
C ILE A 58 20.59 12.75 -5.92
N GLY A 59 20.84 12.31 -7.16
CA GLY A 59 22.16 12.37 -7.80
C GLY A 59 23.21 11.51 -7.08
N GLY A 60 24.39 11.35 -7.70
CA GLY A 60 25.54 10.69 -7.06
C GLY A 60 25.33 9.23 -6.65
N GLN A 61 24.42 8.50 -7.28
CA GLN A 61 24.12 7.09 -6.92
C GLN A 61 25.03 6.08 -7.64
N GLU A 62 25.72 6.50 -8.70
CA GLU A 62 26.31 5.62 -9.73
C GLU A 62 27.36 4.62 -9.22
N GLU A 63 27.97 4.89 -8.06
CA GLU A 63 28.99 4.01 -7.45
C GLU A 63 28.59 3.48 -6.06
N ARG A 64 27.32 3.64 -5.67
CA ARG A 64 26.82 3.34 -4.32
C ARG A 64 25.76 2.26 -4.36
N LYS A 65 25.76 1.38 -3.34
CA LYS A 65 24.66 0.44 -3.14
C LYS A 65 23.47 1.20 -2.57
N VAL A 66 22.31 1.09 -3.20
CA VAL A 66 21.09 1.79 -2.76
C VAL A 66 20.08 0.78 -2.25
N VAL A 67 19.62 0.97 -1.03
CA VAL A 67 18.43 0.32 -0.50
C VAL A 67 17.30 1.34 -0.48
N ARG A 68 16.16 1.00 -1.08
CA ARG A 68 14.95 1.83 -1.08
C ARG A 68 13.98 1.32 -0.02
N VAL A 69 13.40 2.22 0.75
CA VAL A 69 12.41 1.90 1.78
C VAL A 69 11.06 2.55 1.47
N GLU A 70 9.99 1.82 1.73
CA GLU A 70 8.61 2.34 1.72
C GLU A 70 7.79 1.72 2.86
N ASP A 71 6.65 2.33 3.17
CA ASP A 71 5.54 1.73 3.91
C ASP A 71 5.18 0.35 3.33
N GLY A 72 5.00 -0.63 4.21
CA GLY A 72 4.51 -1.96 3.83
C GLY A 72 3.01 -1.98 3.52
N PHE A 73 2.53 -3.13 3.04
CA PHE A 73 1.16 -3.29 2.55
C PHE A 73 0.10 -3.34 3.67
N LEU A 74 0.52 -3.68 4.90
CA LEU A 74 -0.29 -3.54 6.11
C LEU A 74 0.31 -2.41 6.96
N ARG A 75 -0.42 -1.31 7.11
CA ARG A 75 0.15 -0.07 7.63
C ARG A 75 -0.23 0.24 9.07
N SER A 76 -1.50 0.54 9.35
CA SER A 76 -1.92 1.03 10.68
C SER A 76 -3.44 0.94 10.90
N VAL A 77 -3.88 1.02 12.16
CA VAL A 77 -5.29 1.34 12.48
C VAL A 77 -5.44 2.87 12.52
N GLY A 78 -5.86 3.48 11.41
CA GLY A 78 -5.91 4.93 11.21
C GLY A 78 -4.98 5.40 10.09
N LEU A 79 -5.07 6.69 9.74
CA LEU A 79 -4.28 7.29 8.64
C LEU A 79 -2.88 7.70 9.11
N GLY A 80 -1.95 7.84 8.17
CA GLY A 80 -0.61 8.39 8.44
C GLY A 80 -0.63 9.81 8.98
N ALA A 81 -1.66 10.58 8.63
CA ALA A 81 -1.89 11.92 9.16
C ALA A 81 -2.24 11.97 10.65
N ASP A 82 -2.59 10.84 11.27
CA ASP A 82 -2.76 10.73 12.72
C ASP A 82 -1.43 10.41 13.43
N LEU A 83 -0.28 10.49 12.72
CA LEU A 83 1.07 10.13 13.19
C LEU A 83 1.16 8.71 13.79
N ILE A 84 0.34 7.78 13.29
CA ILE A 84 0.40 6.39 13.73
C ILE A 84 1.60 5.73 13.04
N PRO A 85 2.60 5.22 13.78
CA PRO A 85 3.74 4.55 13.18
C PRO A 85 3.28 3.36 12.34
N PRO A 86 3.82 3.17 11.12
CA PRO A 86 3.52 2.00 10.32
C PRO A 86 4.03 0.75 11.01
N VAL A 87 3.28 -0.35 10.89
CA VAL A 87 3.68 -1.65 11.43
C VAL A 87 4.56 -2.44 10.49
N SER A 88 4.76 -1.93 9.27
CA SER A 88 5.53 -2.62 8.23
C SER A 88 6.29 -1.65 7.34
N TYR A 89 7.50 -2.06 6.95
CA TYR A 89 8.30 -1.45 5.90
C TYR A 89 8.79 -2.51 4.92
N VAL A 90 8.96 -2.11 3.67
CA VAL A 90 9.72 -2.87 2.67
C VAL A 90 11.10 -2.25 2.52
N PHE A 91 12.09 -3.09 2.24
CA PHE A 91 13.45 -2.67 1.94
C PHE A 91 13.82 -3.37 0.63
N ASP A 92 14.19 -2.61 -0.40
CA ASP A 92 14.39 -3.13 -1.75
C ASP A 92 15.74 -2.67 -2.30
N HIS A 93 16.54 -3.63 -2.78
CA HIS A 93 17.88 -3.43 -3.29
C HIS A 93 17.90 -3.22 -4.82
N SER A 94 16.84 -3.61 -5.53
CA SER A 94 16.77 -3.57 -6.99
C SER A 94 15.97 -2.37 -7.51
N GLY A 95 14.83 -2.08 -6.88
CA GLY A 95 13.89 -1.03 -7.28
C GLY A 95 12.56 -1.19 -6.57
N LEU A 96 11.76 -0.14 -6.37
CA LEU A 96 10.54 -0.31 -5.57
C LEU A 96 9.39 -0.97 -6.33
N TYR A 97 8.58 -1.75 -5.60
CA TYR A 97 7.45 -2.54 -6.10
C TYR A 97 6.45 -1.78 -7.00
N TYR A 98 6.34 -0.46 -6.85
CA TYR A 98 5.42 0.37 -7.63
C TYR A 98 6.04 0.99 -8.89
N ASP A 99 7.34 0.83 -9.15
CA ASP A 99 8.02 1.32 -10.35
C ASP A 99 8.23 0.16 -11.35
N PRO A 100 7.35 -0.01 -12.36
CA PRO A 100 7.46 -1.11 -13.31
C PRO A 100 8.58 -0.93 -14.35
N ARG A 101 9.24 0.23 -14.40
CA ARG A 101 10.28 0.52 -15.40
C ARG A 101 11.56 -0.27 -15.17
N ARG A 102 11.77 -0.78 -13.95
CA ARG A 102 12.89 -1.62 -13.55
C ARG A 102 12.41 -2.79 -12.68
N PRO A 103 13.18 -3.88 -12.57
CA PRO A 103 12.88 -4.94 -11.61
C PRO A 103 12.90 -4.42 -10.17
N SER A 104 12.08 -5.04 -9.32
CA SER A 104 12.11 -4.90 -7.86
C SER A 104 12.48 -6.23 -7.22
N ASP A 105 12.92 -6.24 -5.96
CA ASP A 105 13.14 -7.49 -5.23
C ASP A 105 11.84 -8.29 -5.12
N LEU A 106 10.68 -7.61 -5.02
CA LEU A 106 9.37 -8.27 -5.08
C LEU A 106 9.10 -8.93 -6.44
N GLU A 107 9.42 -8.25 -7.55
CA GLU A 107 9.29 -8.82 -8.91
C GLU A 107 10.23 -10.02 -9.08
N ILE A 108 11.45 -9.95 -8.55
CA ILE A 108 12.41 -11.06 -8.56
C ILE A 108 11.89 -12.25 -7.75
N LEU A 109 11.35 -12.02 -6.54
CA LEU A 109 10.71 -13.06 -5.72
C LEU A 109 9.57 -13.73 -6.50
N LEU A 110 8.67 -12.95 -7.08
CA LEU A 110 7.53 -13.47 -7.85
C LEU A 110 7.95 -14.13 -9.16
N GLN A 111 9.09 -13.78 -9.75
CA GLN A 111 9.54 -14.38 -11.00
C GLN A 111 10.31 -15.69 -10.78
N HIS A 112 11.09 -15.80 -9.69
CA HIS A 112 12.11 -16.85 -9.56
C HIS A 112 12.00 -17.72 -8.30
N PHE A 113 11.34 -17.26 -7.24
CA PHE A 113 11.28 -18.02 -6.00
C PHE A 113 10.22 -19.13 -6.11
N GLU A 114 10.61 -20.35 -5.72
CA GLU A 114 9.70 -21.49 -5.59
C GLU A 114 9.23 -21.57 -4.13
N MET A 115 7.91 -21.60 -3.93
CA MET A 115 7.30 -21.52 -2.61
C MET A 115 6.81 -22.90 -2.19
N ASP A 116 7.32 -23.40 -1.06
CA ASP A 116 6.93 -24.70 -0.52
C ASP A 116 5.51 -24.70 0.08
N SER A 117 4.98 -25.89 0.33
CA SER A 117 3.63 -26.08 0.86
C SER A 117 3.41 -25.41 2.21
N ASP A 118 4.44 -25.34 3.05
CA ASP A 118 4.35 -24.75 4.38
C ASP A 118 4.20 -23.22 4.29
N LEU A 119 4.98 -22.59 3.42
CA LEU A 119 4.86 -21.16 3.13
C LEU A 119 3.50 -20.82 2.52
N LEU A 120 2.99 -21.66 1.60
CA LEU A 120 1.68 -21.46 0.99
C LEU A 120 0.54 -21.65 2.01
N ALA A 121 0.62 -22.64 2.88
CA ALA A 121 -0.35 -22.83 3.97
C ALA A 121 -0.35 -21.62 4.92
N ARG A 122 0.84 -21.09 5.22
CA ARG A 122 1.01 -19.89 6.04
C ARG A 122 0.43 -18.64 5.38
N ALA A 123 0.63 -18.47 4.08
CA ALA A 123 0.03 -17.39 3.28
C ALA A 123 -1.50 -17.49 3.22
N GLN A 124 -2.05 -18.68 3.01
CA GLN A 124 -3.49 -18.92 3.01
C GLN A 124 -4.12 -18.57 4.37
N TRP A 125 -3.47 -18.99 5.47
CA TRP A 125 -3.89 -18.63 6.83
C TRP A 125 -3.88 -17.11 7.01
N LEU A 126 -2.82 -16.43 6.57
CA LEU A 126 -2.68 -14.98 6.67
C LEU A 126 -3.79 -14.25 5.92
N ARG A 127 -4.04 -14.64 4.66
CA ARG A 127 -5.12 -14.11 3.82
C ARG A 127 -6.47 -14.23 4.52
N LYS A 128 -6.79 -15.43 5.03
CA LYS A 128 -8.05 -15.69 5.74
C LYS A 128 -8.19 -14.79 6.98
N HIS A 129 -7.12 -14.56 7.73
CA HIS A 129 -7.17 -13.70 8.93
C HIS A 129 -7.32 -12.22 8.58
N ILE A 130 -6.65 -11.73 7.54
CA ILE A 130 -6.80 -10.35 7.06
C ILE A 130 -8.26 -10.09 6.63
N VAL A 131 -8.83 -11.01 5.84
CA VAL A 131 -10.20 -10.88 5.33
C VAL A 131 -11.22 -10.95 6.46
N THR A 132 -11.15 -11.97 7.31
CA THR A 132 -12.13 -12.18 8.41
C THR A 132 -12.09 -11.06 9.46
N GLN A 133 -10.92 -10.49 9.73
CA GLN A 133 -10.79 -9.34 10.63
C GLN A 133 -11.14 -8.01 9.94
N GLY A 134 -11.46 -8.05 8.65
CA GLY A 134 -11.79 -6.87 7.85
C GLY A 134 -10.67 -5.86 7.78
N LEU A 135 -9.41 -6.33 7.79
CA LEU A 135 -8.25 -5.46 7.76
C LEU A 135 -8.04 -4.90 6.35
N THR A 136 -7.64 -3.63 6.30
CA THR A 136 -7.30 -2.87 5.08
C THR A 136 -6.04 -2.05 5.36
N LYS A 137 -5.43 -1.42 4.35
CA LYS A 137 -4.19 -0.64 4.54
C LYS A 137 -4.30 0.38 5.69
N TYR A 138 -5.41 1.11 5.77
CA TYR A 138 -5.63 2.17 6.76
C TYR A 138 -6.65 1.81 7.85
N ASN A 139 -7.45 0.74 7.69
CA ASN A 139 -8.49 0.31 8.64
C ASN A 139 -9.47 1.42 9.08
N VAL A 140 -9.77 2.37 8.18
CA VAL A 140 -10.68 3.51 8.40
C VAL A 140 -12.07 3.29 7.80
N GLY A 141 -13.02 4.14 8.22
CA GLY A 141 -14.44 4.07 7.85
C GLY A 141 -15.27 3.32 8.89
N GLY A 142 -16.45 3.86 9.19
CA GLY A 142 -17.33 3.35 10.25
C GLY A 142 -18.70 2.91 9.76
N VAL A 143 -19.05 3.24 8.51
CA VAL A 143 -20.38 2.97 7.94
C VAL A 143 -20.30 1.75 7.03
N THR A 144 -21.25 0.84 7.23
CA THR A 144 -21.55 -0.26 6.30
C THR A 144 -22.34 0.28 5.12
N TRP A 145 -21.86 0.02 3.91
CA TRP A 145 -22.60 0.35 2.70
C TRP A 145 -23.65 -0.71 2.40
N ARG A 146 -24.81 -0.28 1.92
CA ARG A 146 -25.89 -1.18 1.50
C ARG A 146 -25.93 -1.18 -0.02
N ARG A 147 -25.71 -2.35 -0.60
CA ARG A 147 -25.80 -2.55 -2.03
C ARG A 147 -27.20 -2.14 -2.54
N PRO A 148 -27.30 -1.35 -3.62
CA PRO A 148 -28.59 -1.03 -4.22
C PRO A 148 -29.29 -2.30 -4.70
N PRO A 149 -30.58 -2.52 -4.36
CA PRO A 149 -31.26 -3.78 -4.64
C PRO A 149 -31.47 -4.03 -6.14
N HIS A 150 -31.48 -2.97 -6.96
CA HIS A 150 -31.62 -3.05 -8.42
C HIS A 150 -30.28 -3.28 -9.14
N ALA A 151 -29.14 -3.14 -8.46
CA ALA A 151 -27.82 -3.25 -9.07
C ALA A 151 -27.43 -4.71 -9.32
N ARG A 152 -27.60 -5.16 -10.57
CA ARG A 152 -27.21 -6.51 -11.02
C ARG A 152 -25.71 -6.74 -10.97
N HIS A 153 -24.93 -5.72 -11.35
CA HIS A 153 -23.47 -5.74 -11.29
C HIS A 153 -22.95 -4.43 -10.68
N VAL A 154 -22.06 -4.52 -9.70
CA VAL A 154 -21.50 -3.36 -8.98
C VAL A 154 -19.98 -3.35 -9.14
N ILE A 155 -19.45 -2.23 -9.63
CA ILE A 155 -18.01 -2.03 -9.82
C ILE A 155 -17.54 -0.90 -8.91
N LEU A 156 -16.47 -1.16 -8.15
CA LEU A 156 -15.77 -0.14 -7.39
C LEU A 156 -14.65 0.49 -8.22
N VAL A 157 -14.61 1.82 -8.25
CA VAL A 157 -13.49 2.61 -8.77
C VAL A 157 -12.90 3.43 -7.60
N PRO A 158 -11.78 3.00 -6.98
CA PRO A 158 -11.16 3.74 -5.90
C PRO A 158 -10.25 4.84 -6.47
N GLY A 159 -10.47 6.08 -6.03
CA GLY A 159 -9.60 7.21 -6.31
C GLY A 159 -8.24 7.09 -5.61
N GLN A 160 -7.24 7.72 -6.22
CA GLN A 160 -5.87 7.80 -5.72
C GLN A 160 -5.39 9.25 -5.71
N VAL A 161 -4.30 9.54 -5.00
CA VAL A 161 -3.65 10.85 -5.10
C VAL A 161 -2.92 10.89 -6.44
N GLU A 162 -3.31 11.78 -7.36
CA GLU A 162 -2.78 11.77 -8.74
C GLU A 162 -1.26 12.04 -8.83
N SER A 163 -0.70 12.72 -7.83
CA SER A 163 0.75 12.94 -7.71
C SER A 163 1.52 11.79 -7.05
N ASP A 164 0.86 10.66 -6.74
CA ASP A 164 1.51 9.48 -6.20
C ASP A 164 2.51 8.89 -7.22
N ALA A 165 3.70 8.54 -6.75
CA ALA A 165 4.73 7.92 -7.56
C ALA A 165 4.24 6.64 -8.26
N SER A 166 3.33 5.88 -7.64
CA SER A 166 2.75 4.69 -8.28
C SER A 166 1.93 5.01 -9.52
N ILE A 167 1.34 6.21 -9.63
CA ILE A 167 0.65 6.66 -10.85
C ILE A 167 1.66 7.20 -11.84
N LEU A 168 2.54 8.10 -11.40
CA LEU A 168 3.53 8.76 -12.26
C LEU A 168 4.42 7.75 -12.98
N LEU A 169 4.76 6.64 -12.32
CA LEU A 169 5.65 5.61 -12.85
C LEU A 169 4.90 4.40 -13.40
N GLY A 170 3.73 4.08 -12.84
CA GLY A 170 2.97 2.88 -13.15
C GLY A 170 1.89 3.04 -14.23
N CYS A 171 1.59 4.27 -14.66
CA CYS A 171 0.52 4.54 -15.62
C CYS A 171 1.03 5.10 -16.95
N ALA A 172 0.47 4.58 -18.06
CA ALA A 172 0.75 5.06 -19.41
C ALA A 172 -0.33 6.06 -19.90
N SER A 173 -1.43 5.56 -20.47
CA SER A 173 -2.46 6.38 -21.13
C SER A 173 -3.44 7.07 -20.17
N ILE A 174 -3.81 6.40 -19.07
CA ILE A 174 -4.75 6.91 -18.07
C ILE A 174 -3.96 7.25 -16.81
N ARG A 175 -3.97 8.52 -16.40
CA ARG A 175 -3.18 9.01 -15.25
C ARG A 175 -3.99 9.81 -14.23
N THR A 176 -5.26 10.06 -14.50
CA THR A 176 -6.15 10.77 -13.57
C THR A 176 -7.30 9.89 -13.10
N ASN A 177 -7.87 10.22 -11.94
CA ASN A 177 -9.03 9.51 -11.40
C ASN A 177 -10.23 9.61 -12.36
N MET A 178 -10.42 10.79 -12.95
CA MET A 178 -11.52 11.02 -13.89
C MET A 178 -11.35 10.30 -15.22
N GLN A 179 -10.13 10.20 -15.76
CA GLN A 179 -9.88 9.38 -16.95
C GLN A 179 -10.21 7.91 -16.68
N LEU A 180 -9.82 7.38 -15.51
CA LEU A 180 -10.19 6.02 -15.11
C LEU A 180 -11.71 5.89 -15.04
N LEU A 181 -12.39 6.78 -14.31
CA LEU A 181 -13.83 6.67 -14.09
C LEU A 181 -14.63 6.74 -15.41
N ARG A 182 -14.26 7.68 -16.30
CA ARG A 182 -14.84 7.80 -17.65
C ARG A 182 -14.63 6.53 -18.47
N GLN A 183 -13.43 5.97 -18.44
CA GLN A 183 -13.13 4.72 -19.16
C GLN A 183 -13.92 3.54 -18.61
N VAL A 184 -14.05 3.40 -17.30
CA VAL A 184 -14.84 2.33 -16.67
C VAL A 184 -16.31 2.47 -17.04
N ARG A 185 -16.87 3.68 -17.00
CA ARG A 185 -18.25 3.92 -17.45
C ARG A 185 -18.46 3.57 -18.91
N ALA A 186 -17.54 3.95 -19.79
CA ALA A 186 -17.63 3.62 -21.21
C ALA A 186 -17.57 2.09 -21.46
N GLN A 187 -16.78 1.35 -20.68
CA GLN A 187 -16.67 -0.11 -20.78
C GLN A 187 -17.84 -0.86 -20.14
N HIS A 188 -18.49 -0.25 -19.15
CA HIS A 188 -19.55 -0.87 -18.35
C HIS A 188 -20.76 0.08 -18.22
N PRO A 189 -21.47 0.38 -19.32
CA PRO A 189 -22.57 1.35 -19.32
C PRO A 189 -23.69 0.98 -18.35
N ASP A 190 -24.03 -0.31 -18.25
CA ASP A 190 -25.16 -0.81 -17.45
C ASP A 190 -24.80 -1.21 -16.01
N SER A 191 -23.52 -1.10 -15.62
CA SER A 191 -23.08 -1.49 -14.27
C SER A 191 -23.27 -0.33 -13.29
N TYR A 192 -23.56 -0.68 -12.04
CA TYR A 192 -23.61 0.29 -10.95
C TYR A 192 -22.19 0.63 -10.52
N LEU A 193 -21.72 1.84 -10.84
CA LEU A 193 -20.38 2.31 -10.51
C LEU A 193 -20.40 3.07 -9.19
N VAL A 194 -19.56 2.62 -8.26
CA VAL A 194 -19.29 3.31 -7.01
C VAL A 194 -17.89 3.93 -7.11
N TYR A 195 -17.81 5.26 -7.11
CA TYR A 195 -16.54 5.96 -6.98
C TYR A 195 -16.23 6.22 -5.50
N LYS A 196 -15.03 5.83 -5.06
CA LYS A 196 -14.56 6.10 -3.70
C LYS A 196 -13.32 7.00 -3.73
N PRO A 197 -13.44 8.32 -3.50
CA PRO A 197 -12.29 9.23 -3.46
C PRO A 197 -11.25 8.80 -2.42
N HIS A 198 -9.99 9.16 -2.65
CA HIS A 198 -8.90 8.80 -1.73
C HIS A 198 -9.11 9.45 -0.34
N PRO A 199 -8.92 8.73 0.78
CA PRO A 199 -9.19 9.26 2.12
C PRO A 199 -8.36 10.52 2.45
N ASP A 200 -7.11 10.61 1.98
CA ASP A 200 -6.29 11.82 2.21
C ASP A 200 -6.78 13.05 1.44
N VAL A 201 -7.45 12.86 0.29
CA VAL A 201 -8.09 13.95 -0.46
C VAL A 201 -9.33 14.42 0.31
N VAL A 202 -10.18 13.48 0.75
CA VAL A 202 -11.37 13.78 1.57
C VAL A 202 -10.99 14.49 2.87
N ALA A 203 -9.91 14.06 3.51
CA ALA A 203 -9.38 14.68 4.73
C ALA A 203 -8.67 16.03 4.49
N ARG A 204 -8.55 16.49 3.23
CA ARG A 204 -7.82 17.70 2.81
C ARG A 204 -6.34 17.69 3.19
N LEU A 205 -5.74 16.51 3.22
CA LEU A 205 -4.31 16.29 3.44
C LEU A 205 -3.53 16.30 2.12
N ARG A 206 -4.21 16.00 1.02
CA ARG A 206 -3.70 16.07 -0.34
C ARG A 206 -4.66 16.88 -1.21
N ARG A 207 -4.13 17.46 -2.28
CA ARG A 207 -4.96 18.16 -3.28
C ARG A 207 -5.83 17.13 -4.01
N PRO A 208 -7.09 17.47 -4.32
CA PRO A 208 -7.90 16.65 -5.23
C PRO A 208 -7.23 16.55 -6.59
N GLY A 209 -7.54 15.47 -7.31
CA GLY A 209 -7.20 15.32 -8.72
C GLY A 209 -7.94 16.33 -9.61
N ALA A 210 -7.54 16.37 -10.88
CA ALA A 210 -8.20 17.22 -11.86
C ALA A 210 -9.65 16.77 -12.10
N ASP A 211 -10.58 17.72 -12.06
CA ASP A 211 -12.00 17.58 -12.41
C ASP A 211 -12.77 16.52 -11.58
N GLU A 212 -12.29 16.16 -10.38
CA GLU A 212 -12.95 15.14 -9.54
C GLU A 212 -14.39 15.51 -9.13
N GLU A 213 -14.74 16.79 -9.15
CA GLU A 213 -16.10 17.28 -8.98
C GLU A 213 -17.09 16.76 -10.03
N GLU A 214 -16.58 16.33 -11.20
CA GLU A 214 -17.40 15.74 -12.26
C GLU A 214 -17.73 14.25 -12.02
N ALA A 215 -17.16 13.62 -10.99
CA ALA A 215 -17.37 12.19 -10.72
C ALA A 215 -18.86 11.77 -10.71
N PRO A 216 -19.82 12.54 -10.13
CA PRO A 216 -21.24 12.19 -10.18
C PRO A 216 -21.84 12.06 -11.59
N GLY A 217 -21.21 12.65 -12.62
CA GLY A 217 -21.63 12.49 -14.01
C GLY A 217 -21.23 11.16 -14.65
N TYR A 218 -20.31 10.42 -14.02
CA TYR A 218 -19.74 9.19 -14.57
C TYR A 218 -19.94 7.96 -13.66
N CYS A 219 -20.43 8.14 -12.43
CA CYS A 219 -20.75 7.05 -11.50
C CYS A 219 -22.16 7.17 -10.95
N ASP A 220 -22.69 6.09 -10.39
CA ASP A 220 -24.01 6.07 -9.77
C ASP A 220 -23.96 6.57 -8.31
N GLU A 221 -22.82 6.38 -7.63
CA GLU A 221 -22.63 6.79 -6.24
C GLU A 221 -21.18 7.19 -5.94
N VAL A 222 -21.01 8.30 -5.21
CA VAL A 222 -19.71 8.70 -4.63
C VAL A 222 -19.72 8.43 -3.12
N VAL A 223 -18.82 7.56 -2.64
CA VAL A 223 -18.79 7.14 -1.22
C VAL A 223 -17.53 7.57 -0.48
N THR A 224 -17.66 8.49 0.48
CA THR A 224 -16.54 9.02 1.28
C THR A 224 -16.32 8.23 2.58
N ASP A 225 -17.38 7.98 3.35
CA ASP A 225 -17.28 7.50 4.75
C ASP A 225 -17.43 5.97 4.93
N VAL A 226 -17.71 5.27 3.83
CA VAL A 226 -17.83 3.81 3.80
C VAL A 226 -16.47 3.16 4.03
N SER A 227 -16.42 2.17 4.92
CA SER A 227 -15.18 1.39 5.12
C SER A 227 -14.84 0.59 3.87
N MET A 228 -13.56 0.62 3.46
CA MET A 228 -13.11 -0.10 2.25
C MET A 228 -13.42 -1.61 2.34
N HIS A 229 -13.29 -2.19 3.53
CA HIS A 229 -13.64 -3.59 3.77
C HIS A 229 -15.10 -3.91 3.42
N ALA A 230 -16.06 -3.15 3.94
CA ALA A 230 -17.49 -3.39 3.68
C ALA A 230 -17.82 -3.21 2.20
N LEU A 231 -17.18 -2.23 1.55
CA LEU A 231 -17.36 -1.99 0.13
C LEU A 231 -16.83 -3.17 -0.70
N LEU A 232 -15.60 -3.60 -0.42
CA LEU A 232 -14.97 -4.74 -1.10
C LEU A 232 -15.71 -6.07 -0.90
N GLU A 233 -16.48 -6.25 0.17
CA GLU A 233 -17.34 -7.43 0.31
C GLU A 233 -18.56 -7.38 -0.60
N ALA A 234 -19.15 -6.19 -0.74
CA ALA A 234 -20.44 -5.97 -1.39
C ALA A 234 -20.37 -5.74 -2.92
N VAL A 235 -19.22 -5.33 -3.46
CA VAL A 235 -19.02 -5.13 -4.91
C VAL A 235 -18.67 -6.42 -5.63
N ASP A 236 -18.88 -6.45 -6.94
CA ASP A 236 -18.60 -7.61 -7.79
C ASP A 236 -17.23 -7.54 -8.47
N ALA A 237 -16.75 -6.34 -8.80
CA ALA A 237 -15.43 -6.14 -9.41
C ALA A 237 -14.81 -4.82 -8.98
N VAL A 238 -13.50 -4.67 -9.18
CA VAL A 238 -12.76 -3.45 -8.85
C VAL A 238 -11.89 -3.03 -10.04
N HIS A 239 -12.00 -1.78 -10.45
CA HIS A 239 -11.17 -1.19 -11.50
C HIS A 239 -10.21 -0.19 -10.90
N VAL A 240 -8.91 -0.34 -11.16
CA VAL A 240 -7.86 0.47 -10.52
C VAL A 240 -6.86 0.99 -11.54
N LEU A 241 -6.21 2.11 -11.23
CA LEU A 241 -4.94 2.48 -11.86
C LEU A 241 -3.83 1.60 -11.26
N THR A 242 -3.30 1.99 -10.09
CA THR A 242 -2.21 1.28 -9.40
C THR A 242 -2.47 1.10 -7.90
N SER A 243 -3.68 1.39 -7.44
CA SER A 243 -4.06 1.40 -6.03
C SER A 243 -3.80 0.06 -5.34
N SER A 244 -3.33 0.07 -4.10
CA SER A 244 -3.27 -1.16 -3.28
C SER A 244 -4.66 -1.76 -3.01
N THR A 245 -5.75 -1.00 -3.23
CA THR A 245 -7.12 -1.52 -3.13
C THR A 245 -7.34 -2.71 -4.07
N GLY A 246 -6.70 -2.76 -5.25
CA GLY A 246 -6.82 -3.91 -6.13
C GLY A 246 -6.22 -5.18 -5.51
N PHE A 247 -5.08 -5.08 -4.81
CA PHE A 247 -4.55 -6.21 -4.04
C PHE A 247 -5.51 -6.62 -2.91
N GLU A 248 -6.09 -5.65 -2.18
CA GLU A 248 -7.09 -5.95 -1.14
C GLU A 248 -8.35 -6.63 -1.68
N ALA A 249 -8.74 -6.33 -2.92
CA ALA A 249 -9.83 -6.98 -3.64
C ALA A 249 -9.47 -8.43 -4.02
N LEU A 250 -8.24 -8.65 -4.51
CA LEU A 250 -7.72 -9.99 -4.77
C LEU A 250 -7.72 -10.87 -3.51
N LEU A 251 -7.33 -10.33 -2.35
CA LEU A 251 -7.40 -11.08 -1.07
C LEU A 251 -8.81 -11.62 -0.76
N ARG A 252 -9.84 -10.95 -1.27
CA ARG A 252 -11.27 -11.29 -1.14
C ARG A 252 -11.84 -12.01 -2.36
N ALA A 253 -10.96 -12.51 -3.24
CA ALA A 253 -11.31 -13.18 -4.48
C ALA A 253 -12.24 -12.37 -5.39
N LYS A 254 -12.12 -11.03 -5.38
CA LYS A 254 -12.85 -10.18 -6.31
C LYS A 254 -12.08 -10.05 -7.62
N PRO A 255 -12.75 -10.11 -8.79
CA PRO A 255 -12.20 -9.69 -10.06
C PRO A 255 -11.61 -8.28 -10.01
N VAL A 256 -10.40 -8.11 -10.57
CA VAL A 256 -9.70 -6.83 -10.60
C VAL A 256 -9.20 -6.53 -12.01
N THR A 257 -9.54 -5.34 -12.50
CA THR A 257 -9.04 -4.79 -13.76
C THR A 257 -8.01 -3.71 -13.48
N CYS A 258 -6.79 -3.87 -13.97
CA CYS A 258 -5.68 -2.93 -13.81
C CYS A 258 -5.47 -2.09 -15.07
N HIS A 259 -5.72 -0.79 -14.98
CA HIS A 259 -5.49 0.19 -16.05
C HIS A 259 -4.08 0.80 -15.99
N GLY A 260 -3.40 0.68 -14.85
CA GLY A 260 -1.97 0.89 -14.70
C GLY A 260 -1.23 -0.43 -14.46
N VAL A 261 0.01 -0.34 -14.00
CA VAL A 261 0.89 -1.48 -13.70
C VAL A 261 1.24 -1.51 -12.20
N PRO A 262 0.31 -1.91 -11.31
CA PRO A 262 0.64 -2.14 -9.92
C PRO A 262 1.56 -3.36 -9.72
N PHE A 263 2.09 -3.54 -8.50
CA PHE A 263 2.98 -4.67 -8.17
C PHE A 263 2.34 -6.05 -8.36
N TYR A 264 1.01 -6.14 -8.29
CA TYR A 264 0.24 -7.38 -8.37
C TYR A 264 -0.33 -7.69 -9.76
N SER A 265 -0.15 -6.80 -10.75
CA SER A 265 -0.52 -7.08 -12.15
C SER A 265 0.55 -7.89 -12.89
N GLY A 266 0.18 -8.55 -13.98
CA GLY A 266 1.09 -9.31 -14.83
C GLY A 266 1.39 -10.73 -14.35
N TRP A 267 0.77 -11.18 -13.26
CA TRP A 267 0.96 -12.52 -12.69
C TRP A 267 -0.20 -13.48 -12.98
N GLY A 268 -1.17 -13.06 -13.81
CA GLY A 268 -2.32 -13.87 -14.21
C GLY A 268 -3.47 -13.93 -13.20
N LEU A 269 -3.52 -12.97 -12.26
CA LEU A 269 -4.58 -12.82 -11.25
C LEU A 269 -5.53 -11.64 -11.53
N THR A 270 -5.20 -10.80 -12.52
CA THR A 270 -5.89 -9.56 -12.86
C THR A 270 -6.13 -9.48 -14.37
N ASP A 271 -7.13 -8.69 -14.77
CA ASP A 271 -7.30 -8.27 -16.17
C ASP A 271 -6.45 -7.01 -16.41
N ASP A 272 -5.32 -7.17 -17.10
CA ASP A 272 -4.29 -6.15 -17.24
C ASP A 272 -4.41 -5.43 -18.59
N ARG A 273 -4.59 -4.11 -18.55
CA ARG A 273 -4.62 -3.27 -19.76
C ARG A 273 -3.24 -2.91 -20.28
N ILE A 274 -2.21 -3.11 -19.46
CA ILE A 274 -0.80 -2.87 -19.81
C ILE A 274 -0.01 -4.12 -19.39
N SER A 275 0.66 -4.74 -20.35
CA SER A 275 1.53 -5.90 -20.11
C SER A 275 2.95 -5.47 -19.74
N VAL A 276 3.61 -6.28 -18.93
CA VAL A 276 5.04 -6.12 -18.58
C VAL A 276 5.78 -7.37 -19.05
N ALA A 277 6.56 -7.26 -20.12
CA ALA A 277 7.23 -8.41 -20.74
C ALA A 277 8.11 -9.23 -19.77
N ARG A 278 8.69 -8.59 -18.75
CA ARG A 278 9.52 -9.27 -17.75
C ARG A 278 8.73 -10.15 -16.77
N ARG A 279 7.45 -9.87 -16.56
CA ARG A 279 6.56 -10.66 -15.68
C ARG A 279 5.97 -11.80 -16.50
N SER A 280 6.70 -12.91 -16.57
CA SER A 280 6.35 -14.04 -17.43
C SER A 280 5.83 -15.26 -16.68
N ARG A 281 5.95 -15.29 -15.35
CA ARG A 281 5.36 -16.33 -14.50
C ARG A 281 3.89 -16.03 -14.21
N ARG A 282 3.08 -17.10 -14.14
CA ARG A 282 1.77 -17.06 -13.49
C ARG A 282 1.90 -17.44 -12.03
N ARG A 283 1.16 -16.78 -11.15
CA ARG A 283 1.14 -17.06 -9.71
C ARG A 283 -0.29 -17.25 -9.22
N SER A 284 -0.46 -18.16 -8.28
CA SER A 284 -1.65 -18.27 -7.46
C SER A 284 -1.73 -17.08 -6.49
N LEU A 285 -2.94 -16.84 -5.97
CA LEU A 285 -3.14 -15.78 -4.98
C LEU A 285 -2.33 -16.02 -3.70
N ASP A 286 -2.17 -17.27 -3.27
CA ASP A 286 -1.40 -17.58 -2.06
C ASP A 286 0.11 -17.41 -2.26
N GLU A 287 0.63 -17.65 -3.47
CA GLU A 287 2.01 -17.28 -3.81
C GLU A 287 2.22 -15.75 -3.80
N LEU A 288 1.27 -15.00 -4.36
CA LEU A 288 1.33 -13.53 -4.31
C LEU A 288 1.30 -13.03 -2.85
N VAL A 289 0.43 -13.62 -2.01
CA VAL A 289 0.36 -13.30 -0.58
C VAL A 289 1.67 -13.62 0.15
N ALA A 290 2.26 -14.79 -0.11
CA ALA A 290 3.53 -15.18 0.48
C ALA A 290 4.65 -14.17 0.14
N ALA A 291 4.79 -13.79 -1.13
CA ALA A 291 5.79 -12.80 -1.53
C ALA A 291 5.53 -11.43 -0.88
N VAL A 292 4.31 -10.93 -1.01
CA VAL A 292 3.94 -9.54 -0.67
C VAL A 292 3.85 -9.32 0.85
N LEU A 293 3.41 -10.31 1.62
CA LEU A 293 3.10 -10.15 3.05
C LEU A 293 3.99 -10.97 3.99
N ILE A 294 4.81 -11.90 3.48
CA ILE A 294 5.69 -12.72 4.33
C ILE A 294 7.16 -12.48 4.01
N LEU A 295 7.55 -12.58 2.73
CA LEU A 295 8.96 -12.58 2.35
C LEU A 295 9.54 -11.18 2.15
N TYR A 296 8.79 -10.29 1.48
CA TYR A 296 9.28 -8.97 1.07
C TYR A 296 9.30 -7.92 2.20
N PRO A 297 8.24 -7.76 3.02
CA PRO A 297 8.24 -6.76 4.09
C PRO A 297 8.85 -7.25 5.41
N ARG A 298 9.26 -6.29 6.25
CA ARG A 298 9.51 -6.47 7.68
C ARG A 298 8.34 -5.93 8.49
N TYR A 299 8.15 -6.46 9.70
CA TYR A 299 7.07 -6.04 10.60
C TYR A 299 7.57 -5.69 12.00
N LEU A 300 6.98 -4.66 12.58
CA LEU A 300 7.07 -4.37 14.01
C LEU A 300 5.74 -4.68 14.70
N HIS A 301 5.81 -5.32 15.85
CA HIS A 301 4.62 -5.60 16.62
C HIS A 301 4.00 -4.28 17.10
N PRO A 302 2.70 -4.03 16.88
CA PRO A 302 2.09 -2.72 17.09
C PRO A 302 2.21 -2.17 18.52
N LEU A 303 2.33 -3.04 19.53
CA LEU A 303 2.43 -2.66 20.94
C LEU A 303 3.89 -2.54 21.42
N THR A 304 4.68 -3.61 21.27
CA THR A 304 6.06 -3.71 21.78
C THR A 304 7.08 -2.97 20.90
N LYS A 305 6.73 -2.66 19.64
CA LYS A 305 7.62 -2.02 18.66
C LYS A 305 8.90 -2.80 18.36
N THR A 306 8.86 -4.12 18.55
CA THR A 306 9.95 -5.06 18.23
C THR A 306 9.68 -5.77 16.91
N LEU A 307 10.73 -6.23 16.22
CA LEU A 307 10.56 -7.08 15.03
C LEU A 307 9.70 -8.29 15.36
N CYS A 308 8.79 -8.63 14.45
CA CYS A 308 7.86 -9.74 14.61
C CYS A 308 7.49 -10.34 13.25
N LYS A 309 6.82 -11.49 13.28
CA LYS A 309 6.25 -12.11 12.09
C LYS A 309 4.95 -11.39 11.66
N PRO A 310 4.54 -11.48 10.38
CA PRO A 310 3.29 -10.85 9.91
C PRO A 310 2.05 -11.29 10.68
N GLU A 311 1.99 -12.56 11.14
CA GLU A 311 0.86 -13.07 11.93
C GLU A 311 0.71 -12.33 13.25
N GLU A 312 1.83 -12.04 13.93
CA GLU A 312 1.86 -11.31 15.19
C GLU A 312 1.47 -9.85 14.97
N ALA A 313 1.92 -9.24 13.86
CA ALA A 313 1.55 -7.88 13.50
C ALA A 313 0.03 -7.74 13.26
N ILE A 314 -0.56 -8.69 12.53
CA ILE A 314 -2.01 -8.75 12.27
C ILE A 314 -2.79 -8.96 13.57
N ALA A 315 -2.37 -9.89 14.43
CA ALA A 315 -3.01 -10.12 15.71
C ALA A 315 -3.00 -8.84 16.59
N GLY A 316 -1.86 -8.15 16.62
CA GLY A 316 -1.71 -6.87 17.32
C GLY A 316 -2.60 -5.76 16.75
N LEU A 317 -2.68 -5.64 15.42
CA LEU A 317 -3.57 -4.67 14.75
C LEU A 317 -5.05 -4.95 15.07
N GLY A 318 -5.46 -6.22 15.03
CA GLY A 318 -6.82 -6.64 15.39
C GLY A 318 -7.16 -6.28 16.84
N ALA A 319 -6.22 -6.49 17.78
CA ALA A 319 -6.39 -6.12 19.18
C ALA A 319 -6.53 -4.59 19.37
N LEU A 320 -5.69 -3.79 18.69
CA LEU A 320 -5.79 -2.34 18.70
C LEU A 320 -7.13 -1.84 18.15
N ARG A 321 -7.62 -2.44 17.05
CA ARG A 321 -8.89 -2.07 16.44
C ARG A 321 -10.08 -2.34 17.36
N ARG A 322 -10.10 -3.49 18.05
CA ARG A 322 -11.16 -3.79 19.05
C ARG A 322 -11.17 -2.76 20.16
N ARG A 323 -10.01 -2.48 20.77
CA ARG A 323 -9.88 -1.44 21.81
C ARG A 323 -10.37 -0.07 21.35
N ALA A 324 -10.04 0.33 20.11
CA ALA A 324 -10.46 1.60 19.53
C ALA A 324 -11.96 1.67 19.23
N ARG A 325 -12.64 0.54 18.99
CA ARG A 325 -14.11 0.47 18.84
C ARG A 325 -14.81 0.56 20.19
N ASP A 326 -14.26 -0.12 21.20
CA ASP A 326 -14.82 -0.15 22.56
C ASP A 326 -14.70 1.22 23.25
N HIS A 327 -13.64 1.96 22.94
CA HIS A 327 -13.46 3.34 23.39
C HIS A 327 -14.00 4.29 22.30
N ARG A 328 -15.29 4.62 22.34
CA ARG A 328 -15.86 5.75 21.57
C ARG A 328 -14.99 6.99 21.80
N THR A 329 -14.10 7.33 20.87
CA THR A 329 -13.17 8.44 21.11
C THR A 329 -13.86 9.79 21.02
N THR A 330 -14.15 10.29 22.21
CA THR A 330 -14.13 11.65 22.74
C THR A 330 -13.55 12.74 21.83
N LEU A 331 -14.25 13.88 21.81
CA LEU A 331 -13.95 15.17 21.15
C LEU A 331 -12.48 15.64 21.27
N TRP A 332 -11.74 15.18 22.28
CA TRP A 332 -10.35 15.53 22.52
C TRP A 332 -9.40 15.15 21.36
N ARG A 333 -9.66 14.04 20.65
CA ARG A 333 -8.90 13.68 19.44
C ARG A 333 -9.15 14.63 18.27
N LYS A 334 -10.25 15.39 18.23
CA LYS A 334 -10.48 16.44 17.21
C LYS A 334 -9.66 17.71 17.51
N GLY A 335 -9.52 18.09 18.78
CA GLY A 335 -8.68 19.22 19.19
C GLY A 335 -7.19 18.97 18.97
N PHE A 336 -6.72 17.77 19.33
CA PHE A 336 -5.32 17.36 19.10
C PHE A 336 -4.94 17.29 17.61
N ARG A 337 -5.91 16.96 16.74
CA ARG A 337 -5.78 16.97 15.26
C ARG A 337 -5.49 18.37 14.69
N MET A 338 -5.98 19.43 15.32
CA MET A 338 -5.80 20.80 14.82
C MET A 338 -4.39 21.33 15.18
N VAL A 339 -3.92 21.02 16.39
CA VAL A 339 -2.61 21.46 16.89
C VAL A 339 -1.47 20.76 16.16
N LEU A 340 -1.58 19.45 15.92
CA LEU A 340 -0.55 18.67 15.22
C LEU A 340 -0.33 19.07 13.75
N ARG A 341 -1.38 19.55 13.07
CA ARG A 341 -1.31 20.08 11.70
C ARG A 341 -0.41 21.31 11.59
N HIS A 342 -0.33 22.13 12.64
CA HIS A 342 0.51 23.33 12.66
C HIS A 342 1.97 23.05 13.05
N VAL A 343 2.23 21.98 13.82
CA VAL A 343 3.54 21.77 14.45
C VAL A 343 4.45 20.82 13.68
N VAL A 344 3.91 19.82 12.95
CA VAL A 344 4.74 18.69 12.44
C VAL A 344 5.09 18.80 10.95
N GLY A 345 4.62 19.84 10.24
CA GLY A 345 5.11 20.13 8.88
C GLY A 345 5.02 18.95 7.92
N VAL A 346 3.92 18.18 7.99
CA VAL A 346 3.65 17.11 7.02
C VAL A 346 3.18 17.80 5.72
N ARG A 347 4.12 18.04 4.81
CA ARG A 347 3.84 18.36 3.41
C ARG A 347 3.56 17.10 2.60
#